data_AF-A0A9D1ZPJ5-F1
#
_entry.id   AF-A0A9D1ZPJ5-F1
#
_cell.length_a   1.000
_cell.length_b   1.000
_cell.length_c   1.000
_cell.angle_alpha   90.00
_cell.angle_beta   90.00
_cell.angle_gamma   90.00
#
_symmetry.space_group_name_H-M   'P 1'
#
loop_
_entity.id
_entity.type
_entity.pdbx_description
1 polymer ?
#
loop_
_entity_poly.entity_id
_entity_poly.type
_entity_poly.pdbx_seq_one_letter_code
_entity_poly.pdbx_strand_id
1 'polypeptide(L)'
;MDKNAYDKLFTLDKVLNRPRVRLAGINEQKCYFAHGLFDVNKKFTVIMNCKGHKKKKLSLMIRSSDGGNMMRFDIIGKSHHGYATPHLHIFNSENIFDCEFIEKSSLPFPLGRISNDFLDFQKDLEIFFIYNKVKLDNVVFVEEGE
;
A
#
# COMPACT_ATOMS: atom_id res chain seq x y z
N MET A 1 -4.91 -10.21 -11.59
CA MET A 1 -4.61 -11.44 -10.83
C MET A 1 -5.94 -12.08 -10.49
N ASP A 2 -6.10 -13.39 -10.58
CA ASP A 2 -7.35 -14.03 -10.13
C ASP A 2 -7.48 -13.97 -8.60
N LYS A 3 -8.72 -14.11 -8.11
CA LYS A 3 -9.03 -14.00 -6.69
C LYS A 3 -8.29 -15.04 -5.82
N ASN A 4 -8.12 -16.27 -6.29
CA ASN A 4 -7.46 -17.31 -5.51
C ASN A 4 -5.96 -17.04 -5.35
N ALA A 5 -5.30 -16.59 -6.43
CA ALA A 5 -3.92 -16.15 -6.36
C ALA A 5 -3.75 -14.93 -5.44
N TYR A 6 -4.70 -14.00 -5.48
CA TYR A 6 -4.73 -12.85 -4.59
C TYR A 6 -4.84 -13.26 -3.13
N ASP A 7 -5.83 -14.08 -2.79
CA ASP A 7 -6.09 -14.52 -1.41
C ASP A 7 -4.87 -15.27 -0.84
N LYS A 8 -4.23 -16.11 -1.65
CA LYS A 8 -2.97 -16.79 -1.27
C LYS A 8 -1.85 -15.81 -0.96
N LEU A 9 -1.63 -14.79 -1.79
CA LEU A 9 -0.56 -13.80 -1.57
C LEU A 9 -0.88 -12.83 -0.42
N PHE A 10 -2.16 -12.45 -0.27
CA PHE A 10 -2.61 -11.50 0.74
C PHE A 10 -2.46 -12.07 2.15
N THR A 11 -2.80 -13.35 2.34
CA THR A 11 -2.76 -14.05 3.64
C THR A 11 -1.35 -14.33 4.17
N LEU A 12 -0.31 -14.26 3.34
CA LEU A 12 1.07 -14.48 3.79
C LEU A 12 1.51 -13.40 4.77
N ASP A 13 2.08 -13.82 5.90
CA ASP A 13 2.88 -12.93 6.75
C ASP A 13 4.14 -12.52 5.97
N LYS A 14 4.48 -11.23 6.01
CA LYS A 14 5.57 -10.62 5.24
C LYS A 14 6.54 -9.92 6.17
N VAL A 15 7.80 -9.83 5.75
CA VAL A 15 8.85 -9.06 6.43
C VAL A 15 9.57 -8.17 5.45
N LEU A 16 9.90 -6.94 5.86
CA LEU A 16 10.71 -6.05 5.03
C LEU A 16 12.14 -6.57 4.92
N ASN A 17 12.73 -6.51 3.72
CA ASN A 17 14.12 -6.89 3.49
C ASN A 17 15.09 -5.95 4.19
N ARG A 18 14.68 -4.70 4.39
CA ARG A 18 15.42 -3.69 5.14
C ARG A 18 14.49 -3.09 6.19
N PRO A 19 14.85 -3.12 7.47
CA PRO A 19 14.01 -2.61 8.55
C PRO A 19 13.93 -1.07 8.60
N ARG A 20 14.81 -0.35 7.90
CA ARG A 20 14.80 1.11 7.89
C ARG A 20 13.82 1.63 6.84
N VAL A 21 12.79 2.33 7.29
CA VAL A 21 11.75 2.92 6.45
C VAL A 21 11.89 4.44 6.48
N ARG A 22 11.91 5.06 5.30
CA ARG A 22 11.97 6.52 5.13
C ARG A 22 10.76 6.99 4.37
N LEU A 23 10.00 7.93 4.93
CA LEU A 23 8.83 8.47 4.26
C LEU A 23 9.22 9.14 2.94
N ALA A 24 8.32 9.09 1.96
CA ALA A 24 8.51 9.79 0.70
C ALA A 24 8.23 11.29 0.90
N GLY A 25 9.18 12.14 0.52
CA GLY A 25 9.00 13.59 0.48
C GLY A 25 8.00 14.03 -0.60
N ILE A 26 7.69 15.33 -0.64
CA ILE A 26 6.84 15.89 -1.69
C ILE A 26 7.48 15.65 -3.07
N ASN A 27 6.70 15.16 -4.03
CA ASN A 27 7.15 14.76 -5.37
C ASN A 27 8.11 13.57 -5.40
N GLU A 28 8.21 12.81 -4.30
CA GLU A 28 9.01 11.61 -4.22
C GLU A 28 8.15 10.33 -4.31
N GLN A 29 8.81 9.23 -4.65
CA GLN A 29 8.30 7.88 -4.46
C GLN A 29 9.36 7.05 -3.72
N LYS A 30 8.95 6.33 -2.68
CA LYS A 30 9.79 5.35 -1.98
C LYS A 30 9.26 3.94 -2.21
N CYS A 31 10.18 2.98 -2.29
CA CYS A 31 9.87 1.57 -2.46
C CYS A 31 10.50 0.77 -1.33
N TYR A 32 9.73 -0.15 -0.75
CA TYR A 32 10.18 -1.06 0.30
C TYR A 32 9.99 -2.48 -0.20
N PHE A 33 11.08 -3.23 -0.23
CA PHE A 33 11.05 -4.63 -0.64
C PHE A 33 10.75 -5.50 0.58
N ALA A 34 9.91 -6.51 0.37
CA ALA A 34 9.53 -7.47 1.38
C ALA A 34 9.52 -8.88 0.79
N HIS A 35 9.49 -9.88 1.66
CA HIS A 35 9.28 -11.27 1.29
C HIS A 35 8.36 -11.98 2.29
N GLY A 36 7.83 -13.14 1.91
CA GLY A 36 7.06 -13.99 2.82
C GLY A 36 7.93 -14.48 3.97
N LEU A 37 7.43 -14.37 5.20
CA LEU A 37 8.15 -14.76 6.42
C LEU A 37 8.63 -16.23 6.39
N PHE A 38 7.81 -17.11 5.82
CA PHE A 38 8.10 -18.55 5.72
C PHE A 38 8.39 -19.02 4.28
N ASP A 39 8.37 -18.09 3.30
CA ASP A 39 8.72 -18.38 1.91
C ASP A 39 9.38 -17.15 1.27
N VAL A 40 10.71 -17.15 1.29
CA VAL A 40 11.55 -16.06 0.77
C VAL A 40 11.43 -15.85 -0.74
N ASN A 41 10.90 -16.84 -1.48
CA ASN A 41 10.68 -16.72 -2.91
C ASN A 41 9.47 -15.85 -3.24
N LYS A 42 8.52 -15.71 -2.28
CA LYS A 42 7.37 -14.80 -2.41
C LYS A 42 7.81 -13.38 -2.13
N LYS A 43 8.10 -12.63 -3.18
CA LYS A 43 8.62 -11.26 -3.12
C LYS A 43 7.51 -10.23 -3.31
N PHE A 44 7.60 -9.15 -2.54
CA PHE A 44 6.66 -8.05 -2.58
C PHE A 44 7.40 -6.70 -2.64
N THR A 45 6.74 -5.73 -3.23
CA THR A 45 7.17 -4.33 -3.18
C THR A 45 6.03 -3.47 -2.67
N VAL A 46 6.25 -2.78 -1.57
CA VAL A 46 5.38 -1.71 -1.09
C VAL A 46 5.90 -0.39 -1.64
N ILE A 47 5.01 0.45 -2.16
CA ILE A 47 5.32 1.72 -2.79
C ILE A 47 4.54 2.81 -2.08
N MET A 48 5.24 3.82 -1.58
CA MET A 48 4.67 5.07 -1.11
C MET A 48 4.92 6.13 -2.16
N ASN A 49 3.87 6.66 -2.77
CA ASN A 49 3.96 7.65 -3.84
C ASN A 49 3.36 8.98 -3.42
N CYS A 50 4.22 10.00 -3.36
CA CYS A 50 3.88 11.39 -3.05
C CYS A 50 3.98 12.31 -4.29
N LYS A 51 3.98 11.73 -5.51
CA LYS A 51 4.11 12.47 -6.79
C LYS A 51 2.81 13.06 -7.32
N GLY A 52 2.81 14.33 -7.72
CA GLY A 52 1.70 14.93 -8.46
C GLY A 52 1.99 16.30 -9.06
N HIS A 53 1.98 16.41 -10.40
CA HIS A 53 2.33 17.64 -11.14
C HIS A 53 1.50 18.91 -10.83
N LYS A 54 0.35 18.81 -10.15
CA LYS A 54 -0.57 19.95 -9.88
C LYS A 54 -1.30 19.93 -8.53
N LYS A 55 -1.20 18.84 -7.77
CA LYS A 55 -1.82 18.62 -6.45
C LYS A 55 -0.98 17.61 -5.68
N LYS A 56 -0.88 17.76 -4.34
CA LYS A 56 -0.36 16.69 -3.48
C LYS A 56 -1.18 15.43 -3.76
N LYS A 57 -0.54 14.38 -4.25
CA LYS A 57 -1.13 13.05 -4.34
C LYS A 57 -0.43 12.17 -3.34
N LEU A 58 -1.18 11.32 -2.69
CA LEU A 58 -0.66 10.28 -1.84
C LEU A 58 -1.35 8.98 -2.18
N SER A 59 -0.54 7.98 -2.48
CA SER A 59 -1.01 6.61 -2.56
C SER A 59 -0.02 5.62 -1.97
N LEU A 60 -0.57 4.56 -1.40
CA LEU A 60 0.17 3.40 -0.93
C LEU A 60 -0.20 2.22 -1.81
N MET A 61 0.78 1.45 -2.26
CA MET A 61 0.54 0.29 -3.13
C MET A 61 1.37 -0.89 -2.66
N ILE A 62 0.84 -2.10 -2.80
CA ILE A 62 1.63 -3.33 -2.71
C ILE A 62 1.47 -4.13 -3.99
N ARG A 63 2.58 -4.70 -4.46
CA ARG A 63 2.65 -5.64 -5.57
C ARG A 63 3.39 -6.90 -5.16
N SER A 64 3.04 -8.00 -5.78
CA SER A 64 3.77 -9.27 -5.74
C SER A 64 4.56 -9.45 -7.04
N SER A 65 5.76 -10.02 -6.95
CA SER A 65 6.50 -10.44 -8.14
C SER A 65 5.78 -11.55 -8.92
N ASP A 66 4.97 -12.36 -8.24
CA ASP A 66 4.32 -13.54 -8.82
C ASP A 66 3.00 -13.21 -9.53
N GLY A 67 2.40 -12.06 -9.27
CA GLY A 67 1.09 -11.74 -9.85
C GLY A 67 0.77 -10.24 -10.00
N GLY A 68 1.78 -9.39 -9.92
CA GLY A 68 1.64 -7.96 -10.20
C GLY A 68 1.02 -7.16 -9.07
N ASN A 69 0.23 -6.14 -9.42
CA ASN A 69 -0.42 -5.29 -8.41
C ASN A 69 -1.40 -6.11 -7.58
N MET A 70 -1.36 -5.91 -6.26
CA MET A 70 -2.32 -6.53 -5.35
C MET A 70 -3.32 -5.50 -4.85
N MET A 71 -2.81 -4.37 -4.37
CA MET A 71 -3.64 -3.35 -3.77
C MET A 71 -3.04 -1.98 -3.96
N ARG A 72 -3.89 -0.98 -4.12
CA ARG A 72 -3.52 0.43 -4.10
C ARG A 72 -4.53 1.21 -3.30
N PHE A 73 -4.08 1.95 -2.30
CA PHE A 73 -4.90 2.86 -1.54
C PHE A 73 -4.58 4.29 -1.94
N ASP A 74 -5.53 4.94 -2.62
CA ASP A 74 -5.42 6.34 -3.01
C ASP A 74 -6.02 7.19 -1.89
N ILE A 75 -5.16 7.88 -1.13
CA ILE A 75 -5.55 8.59 0.09
C ILE A 75 -5.88 10.05 -0.22
N ILE A 76 -5.00 10.71 -0.99
CA ILE A 76 -5.18 12.10 -1.45
C ILE A 76 -4.99 12.11 -2.97
N GLY A 77 -5.92 12.71 -3.70
CA GLY A 77 -5.75 12.85 -5.13
C GLY A 77 -6.99 13.28 -5.88
N LYS A 78 -7.10 12.80 -7.12
CA LYS A 78 -8.30 12.94 -7.94
C LYS A 78 -9.16 11.71 -7.74
N SER A 79 -10.47 11.87 -7.83
CA SER A 79 -11.38 10.74 -7.95
C SER A 79 -11.03 9.89 -9.18
N HIS A 80 -11.20 8.58 -9.08
CA HIS A 80 -11.04 7.65 -10.20
C HIS A 80 -12.36 6.89 -10.40
N HIS A 81 -12.87 6.86 -11.64
CA HIS A 81 -14.10 6.14 -11.98
C HIS A 81 -15.33 6.48 -11.10
N GLY A 82 -15.42 7.73 -10.62
CA GLY A 82 -16.50 8.18 -9.73
C GLY A 82 -16.22 8.00 -8.23
N TYR A 83 -15.17 7.26 -7.85
CA TYR A 83 -14.78 7.06 -6.46
C TYR A 83 -13.89 8.20 -5.96
N ALA A 84 -14.37 8.95 -4.97
CA ALA A 84 -13.59 10.00 -4.32
C ALA A 84 -12.43 9.42 -3.50
N THR A 85 -11.32 10.15 -3.37
CA THR A 85 -10.28 9.77 -2.41
C THR A 85 -10.73 10.14 -0.98
N PRO A 86 -10.50 9.27 0.02
CA PRO A 86 -9.76 8.02 -0.05
C PRO A 86 -10.60 6.87 -0.60
N HIS A 87 -9.99 6.02 -1.42
CA HIS A 87 -10.58 4.76 -1.88
C HIS A 87 -9.51 3.70 -2.13
N LEU A 88 -9.90 2.44 -2.00
CA LEU A 88 -9.06 1.28 -2.19
C LEU A 88 -9.33 0.63 -3.54
N HIS A 89 -8.25 0.26 -4.21
CA HIS A 89 -8.28 -0.65 -5.34
C HIS A 89 -7.77 -2.02 -4.89
N ILE A 90 -8.53 -3.09 -5.13
CA ILE A 90 -8.11 -4.47 -4.93
C ILE A 90 -8.02 -5.15 -6.29
N PHE A 91 -6.82 -5.55 -6.69
CA PHE A 91 -6.54 -6.13 -8.01
C PHE A 91 -6.73 -7.65 -8.02
N ASN A 92 -7.88 -8.10 -7.51
CA ASN A 92 -8.29 -9.52 -7.37
C ASN A 92 -9.38 -9.93 -8.37
N SER A 93 -9.81 -9.02 -9.25
CA SER A 93 -10.99 -9.17 -10.08
C SER A 93 -10.64 -9.30 -11.56
N GLU A 94 -11.44 -10.08 -12.29
CA GLU A 94 -11.46 -10.17 -13.75
C GLU A 94 -12.47 -9.19 -14.37
N ASN A 95 -12.82 -8.11 -13.66
CA ASN A 95 -13.83 -7.17 -14.12
C ASN A 95 -13.24 -6.21 -15.16
N ILE A 96 -14.10 -5.39 -15.79
CA ILE A 96 -13.73 -4.45 -16.86
C ILE A 96 -12.61 -3.48 -16.44
N PHE A 97 -12.40 -3.28 -15.14
CA PHE A 97 -11.41 -2.37 -14.57
C PHE A 97 -10.19 -3.08 -13.97
N ASP A 98 -10.09 -4.40 -14.09
CA ASP A 98 -9.07 -5.27 -13.48
C ASP A 98 -8.90 -5.11 -11.95
N CYS A 99 -9.88 -4.46 -11.28
CA CYS A 99 -9.86 -4.23 -9.84
C CYS A 99 -11.25 -3.93 -9.26
N GLU A 100 -11.45 -4.34 -8.01
CA GLU A 100 -12.55 -3.92 -7.16
C GLU A 100 -12.23 -2.56 -6.52
N PHE A 101 -13.23 -1.69 -6.42
CA PHE A 101 -13.12 -0.38 -5.78
C PHE A 101 -13.91 -0.36 -4.48
N ILE A 102 -13.26 0.05 -3.39
CA ILE A 102 -13.90 0.26 -2.09
C ILE A 102 -13.83 1.74 -1.72
N GLU A 103 -14.99 2.38 -1.65
CA GLU A 103 -15.13 3.77 -1.23
C GLU A 103 -14.87 3.96 0.27
N LYS A 104 -14.61 5.22 0.66
CA LYS A 104 -14.30 5.63 2.03
C LYS A 104 -15.23 5.03 3.10
N SER A 105 -16.55 5.12 2.89
CA SER A 105 -17.60 4.64 3.80
C SER A 105 -17.52 3.15 4.10
N SER A 106 -16.92 2.38 3.19
CA SER A 106 -16.88 0.91 3.22
C SER A 106 -15.45 0.39 3.40
N LEU A 107 -14.47 1.26 3.68
CA LEU A 107 -13.09 0.83 3.84
C LEU A 107 -12.95 -0.17 4.99
N PRO A 108 -12.23 -1.29 4.77
CA PRO A 108 -12.03 -2.29 5.80
C PRO A 108 -11.24 -1.68 6.96
N PHE A 109 -11.56 -2.12 8.17
CA PHE A 109 -10.70 -1.86 9.32
C PHE A 109 -9.35 -2.59 9.12
N PRO A 110 -8.18 -1.95 9.30
CA PRO A 110 -7.95 -0.61 9.85
C PRO A 110 -7.78 0.52 8.83
N LEU A 111 -7.86 0.28 7.51
CA LEU A 111 -7.67 1.31 6.49
C LEU A 111 -8.63 2.49 6.62
N GLY A 112 -9.84 2.28 7.15
CA GLY A 112 -10.77 3.37 7.47
C GLY A 112 -10.27 4.36 8.54
N ARG A 113 -9.19 4.05 9.27
CA ARG A 113 -8.53 4.95 10.23
C ARG A 113 -7.43 5.81 9.63
N ILE A 114 -7.02 5.55 8.39
CA ILE A 114 -6.02 6.37 7.70
C ILE A 114 -6.61 7.77 7.50
N SER A 115 -5.87 8.78 7.96
CA SER A 115 -6.29 10.16 7.84
C SER A 115 -5.95 10.66 6.43
N ASN A 116 -6.68 11.66 5.93
CA ASN A 116 -6.29 12.34 4.70
C ASN A 116 -5.29 13.47 4.98
N ASP A 117 -4.57 13.39 6.10
CA ASP A 117 -3.60 14.40 6.52
C ASP A 117 -2.21 14.02 6.02
N PHE A 118 -1.53 14.98 5.40
CA PHE A 118 -0.15 14.79 4.96
C PHE A 118 0.82 14.55 6.12
N LEU A 119 0.48 15.06 7.30
CA LEU A 119 1.35 15.02 8.47
C LEU A 119 1.36 13.66 9.19
N ASP A 120 0.37 12.80 8.94
CA ASP A 120 0.21 11.50 9.62
C ASP A 120 0.76 10.31 8.83
N PHE A 121 1.57 10.56 7.79
CA PHE A 121 1.99 9.53 6.83
C PHE A 121 2.71 8.32 7.41
N GLN A 122 3.49 8.51 8.46
CA GLN A 122 4.11 7.38 9.15
C GLN A 122 3.02 6.42 9.63
N LYS A 123 2.03 6.94 10.36
CA LYS A 123 0.93 6.15 10.89
C LYS A 123 0.11 5.50 9.78
N ASP A 124 -0.12 6.21 8.68
CA ASP A 124 -0.86 5.64 7.55
C ASP A 124 -0.09 4.50 6.88
N LEU A 125 1.22 4.64 6.73
CA LEU A 125 2.08 3.59 6.21
C LEU A 125 2.15 2.39 7.15
N GLU A 126 2.22 2.61 8.47
CA GLU A 126 2.14 1.55 9.49
C GLU A 126 0.81 0.79 9.40
N ILE A 127 -0.32 1.50 9.32
CA ILE A 127 -1.65 0.89 9.15
C ILE A 127 -1.70 0.05 7.88
N PHE A 128 -1.17 0.58 6.77
CA PHE A 128 -1.14 -0.13 5.49
C PHE A 128 -0.24 -1.37 5.53
N PHE A 129 0.92 -1.30 6.19
CA PHE A 129 1.79 -2.45 6.43
C PHE A 129 1.08 -3.53 7.24
N ILE A 130 0.47 -3.16 8.37
CA ILE A 130 -0.26 -4.10 9.24
C ILE A 130 -1.41 -4.76 8.48
N TYR A 131 -2.19 -3.98 7.73
CA TYR A 131 -3.29 -4.50 6.94
C TYR A 131 -2.81 -5.53 5.89
N ASN A 132 -1.63 -5.30 5.30
CA ASN A 132 -1.01 -6.21 4.34
C ASN A 132 -0.14 -7.31 4.99
N LYS A 133 -0.27 -7.52 6.31
CA LYS A 133 0.45 -8.55 7.09
C LYS A 133 1.98 -8.39 7.06
N VAL A 134 2.48 -7.17 6.91
CA VAL A 134 3.91 -6.87 7.07
C VAL A 134 4.21 -6.71 8.56
N LYS A 135 5.14 -7.53 9.08
CA LYS A 135 5.60 -7.45 10.47
C LYS A 135 6.45 -6.19 10.67
N LEU A 136 6.20 -5.50 11.78
CA LEU A 136 6.86 -4.22 12.12
C LEU A 136 7.81 -4.34 13.31
N ASP A 137 8.00 -5.53 13.90
CA ASP A 137 8.74 -5.72 15.16
C ASP A 137 10.16 -5.15 15.15
N ASN A 138 10.80 -5.13 13.97
CA ASN A 138 12.16 -4.61 13.79
C ASN A 138 12.21 -3.37 12.89
N VAL A 139 11.07 -2.78 12.53
CA VAL A 139 11.02 -1.64 11.60
C VAL A 139 11.27 -0.34 12.34
N VAL A 140 12.20 0.46 11.80
CA VAL A 140 12.55 1.78 12.34
C VAL A 140 12.29 2.82 11.26
N PHE A 141 11.48 3.82 11.59
CA PHE A 141 11.30 5.00 10.76
C PHE A 141 12.46 5.95 11.00
N VAL A 142 13.11 6.38 9.92
CA VAL A 142 14.28 7.27 9.98
C VAL A 142 14.05 8.51 9.12
N GLU A 143 14.65 9.63 9.52
CA GLU A 143 14.58 10.89 8.78
C GLU A 143 15.55 10.90 7.58
N GLU A 144 15.49 11.94 6.75
CA GLU A 144 16.49 12.13 5.69
C GLU A 144 17.86 12.46 6.29
N GLY A 145 18.87 11.64 6.00
CA GLY A 145 20.29 11.96 6.29
C GLY A 145 21.04 10.99 7.19
N GLU A 146 20.37 10.00 7.80
CA GLU A 146 20.99 9.02 8.73
C GLU A 146 21.32 7.63 8.14
#